data_AF-A0A523VWC7-F1
#
_entry.id   AF-A0A523VWC7-F1
#
_cell.length_a   1.000
_cell.length_b   1.000
_cell.length_c   1.000
_cell.angle_alpha   90.00
_cell.angle_beta   90.00
_cell.angle_gamma   90.00
#
_symmetry.space_group_name_H-M   'P 1'
#
loop_
_entity.id
_entity.type
_entity.pdbx_description
1 polymer ?
#
loop_
_entity_poly.entity_id
_entity_poly.type
_entity_poly.pdbx_seq_one_letter_code
_entity_poly.pdbx_strand_id
1 'polypeptide(L)'
;MGKGVKKEAMQLGLTNLPKYTFYCQPKKVKAKASKVKPDIAYVVENWMPSIDPSTKMGESGGRTSEYFYLAPGINTYVEVTSRMFAKSRFTMYKAEKQVSKFDIYTNNEEHVRAIVGNMNAIWDDGMIPHLNFEKLKKKFKVGKDDIINAWNAFL
;
A
#
# COMPACT_ATOMS: atom_id res chain seq x y z
N MET A 1 -7.94 9.23 -13.58
CA MET A 1 -8.80 9.51 -12.41
C MET A 1 -8.08 9.42 -11.05
N GLY A 2 -7.06 8.57 -10.83
CA GLY A 2 -6.34 8.52 -9.52
C GLY A 2 -5.66 9.81 -9.04
N LYS A 3 -5.22 10.68 -9.95
CA LYS A 3 -4.68 12.02 -9.60
C LYS A 3 -5.70 12.93 -8.91
N GLY A 4 -7.01 12.67 -9.03
CA GLY A 4 -8.06 13.46 -8.37
C GLY A 4 -8.05 13.27 -6.85
N VAL A 5 -8.04 12.01 -6.40
CA VAL A 5 -8.03 11.68 -4.97
C VAL A 5 -6.78 12.19 -4.26
N LYS A 6 -5.60 12.05 -4.88
CA LYS A 6 -4.36 12.61 -4.34
C LYS A 6 -4.39 14.13 -4.24
N LYS A 7 -4.91 14.81 -5.27
CA LYS A 7 -5.08 16.28 -5.25
C LYS A 7 -6.03 16.71 -4.14
N GLU A 8 -7.13 15.97 -3.95
CA GLU A 8 -8.08 16.26 -2.89
C GLU A 8 -7.45 16.05 -1.50
N ALA A 9 -6.70 14.97 -1.29
CA ALA A 9 -5.96 14.75 -0.04
C ALA A 9 -4.96 15.89 0.24
N MET A 10 -4.32 16.44 -0.79
CA MET A 10 -3.45 17.62 -0.67
C MET A 10 -4.23 18.89 -0.29
N GLN A 11 -5.40 19.12 -0.92
CA GLN A 11 -6.26 20.27 -0.62
C GLN A 11 -6.80 20.24 0.81
N LEU A 12 -7.12 19.04 1.31
CA LEU A 12 -7.55 18.82 2.69
C LEU A 12 -6.39 18.81 3.69
N GLY A 13 -5.13 18.91 3.23
CA GLY A 13 -3.95 18.92 4.10
C GLY A 13 -3.56 17.55 4.67
N LEU A 14 -4.22 16.45 4.26
CA LEU A 14 -3.92 15.11 4.78
C LEU A 14 -2.51 14.65 4.43
N THR A 15 -1.94 15.11 3.32
CA THR A 15 -0.55 14.79 2.95
C THR A 15 0.50 15.45 3.86
N ASN A 16 0.09 16.37 4.74
CA ASN A 16 0.95 17.03 5.73
C ASN A 16 0.89 16.35 7.11
N LEU A 17 -0.01 15.38 7.30
CA LEU A 17 -0.09 14.58 8.52
C LEU A 17 1.14 13.70 8.70
N PRO A 18 1.37 13.16 9.92
CA PRO A 18 2.37 12.12 10.12
C PRO A 18 2.22 11.00 9.08
N LYS A 19 3.35 10.63 8.47
CA LYS A 19 3.41 9.64 7.40
C LYS A 19 4.16 8.41 7.89
N TYR A 20 3.48 7.27 7.83
CA TYR A 20 4.01 5.96 8.18
C TYR A 20 4.19 5.15 6.90
N THR A 21 5.42 4.74 6.62
CA THR A 21 5.79 4.04 5.38
C THR A 21 6.13 2.58 5.68
N PHE A 22 5.53 1.68 4.94
CA PHE A 22 5.75 0.24 5.06
C PHE A 22 6.00 -0.39 3.69
N TYR A 23 6.67 -1.53 3.72
CA TYR A 23 7.06 -2.28 2.53
C TYR A 23 6.60 -3.72 2.65
N CYS A 24 6.10 -4.26 1.54
CA CYS A 24 5.35 -5.52 1.60
C CYS A 24 5.46 -6.35 0.33
N GLN A 25 5.22 -7.64 0.50
CA GLN A 25 5.19 -8.64 -0.56
C GLN A 25 3.73 -9.09 -0.75
N PRO A 26 3.08 -8.78 -1.89
CA PRO A 26 1.74 -9.30 -2.15
C PRO A 26 1.79 -10.83 -2.27
N LYS A 27 0.77 -11.50 -1.73
CA LYS A 27 0.57 -12.96 -1.88
C LYS A 27 -0.17 -13.26 -3.18
N LYS A 28 -1.09 -12.36 -3.57
CA LYS A 28 -1.90 -12.44 -4.80
C LYS A 28 -1.98 -11.09 -5.50
N VAL A 29 -2.07 -11.14 -6.83
CA VAL A 29 -2.27 -9.95 -7.66
C VAL A 29 -3.40 -10.23 -8.67
N LYS A 30 -4.38 -9.33 -8.74
CA LYS A 30 -5.48 -9.44 -9.71
C LYS A 30 -5.14 -8.61 -10.94
N ALA A 31 -5.22 -9.24 -12.11
CA ALA A 31 -5.15 -8.55 -13.39
C ALA A 31 -6.36 -7.62 -13.56
N LYS A 32 -6.11 -6.37 -13.93
CA LYS A 32 -7.08 -5.47 -14.57
C LYS A 32 -6.52 -5.12 -15.96
N ALA A 33 -7.37 -4.81 -16.94
CA ALA A 33 -7.01 -4.69 -18.37
C ALA A 33 -5.61 -4.10 -18.67
N SER A 34 -5.19 -3.04 -17.96
CA SER A 34 -3.86 -2.41 -18.10
C SER A 34 -3.05 -2.29 -16.79
N LYS A 35 -3.49 -2.93 -15.70
CA LYS A 35 -2.95 -2.74 -14.34
C LYS A 35 -2.97 -4.04 -13.52
N VAL A 36 -2.26 -4.03 -12.39
CA VAL A 36 -2.29 -5.13 -11.43
C VAL A 36 -2.58 -4.61 -10.05
N LYS A 37 -3.63 -5.16 -9.44
CA LYS A 37 -4.01 -4.80 -8.08
C LYS A 37 -3.57 -5.87 -7.09
N PRO A 38 -2.58 -5.60 -6.22
CA PRO A 38 -2.20 -6.54 -5.17
C PRO A 38 -3.32 -6.68 -4.13
N ASP A 39 -3.42 -7.85 -3.50
CA ASP A 39 -4.21 -8.12 -2.28
C ASP A 39 -4.02 -7.04 -1.19
N ILE A 40 -2.81 -6.53 -1.04
CA ILE A 40 -2.48 -5.43 -0.13
C ILE A 40 -3.33 -4.18 -0.37
N ALA A 41 -3.61 -3.84 -1.63
CA ALA A 41 -4.49 -2.72 -1.96
C ALA A 41 -5.96 -3.03 -1.64
N TYR A 42 -6.37 -4.31 -1.67
CA TYR A 42 -7.72 -4.70 -1.26
C TYR A 42 -7.93 -4.61 0.25
N VAL A 43 -6.87 -4.81 1.06
CA VAL A 43 -6.97 -4.59 2.51
C VAL A 43 -7.43 -3.17 2.82
N VAL A 44 -6.78 -2.16 2.21
CA VAL A 44 -7.15 -0.75 2.39
C VAL A 44 -8.52 -0.45 1.79
N GLU A 45 -8.80 -0.98 0.61
CA GLU A 45 -10.09 -0.81 -0.08
C GLU A 45 -11.28 -1.33 0.72
N ASN A 46 -11.10 -2.40 1.50
CA ASN A 46 -12.16 -2.97 2.32
C ASN A 46 -12.23 -2.30 3.69
N TRP A 47 -11.08 -2.00 4.31
CA TRP A 47 -11.03 -1.45 5.65
C TRP A 47 -11.52 0.00 5.70
N MET A 48 -11.04 0.89 4.82
CA MET A 48 -11.38 2.32 4.91
C MET A 48 -12.90 2.59 4.80
N PRO A 49 -13.64 2.04 3.81
CA PRO A 49 -15.08 2.24 3.73
C PRO A 49 -15.88 1.61 4.87
N SER A 50 -15.34 0.57 5.52
CA SER A 50 -16.02 -0.07 6.66
C SER A 50 -16.07 0.84 7.90
N ILE A 51 -15.19 1.83 7.96
CA ILE A 51 -15.09 2.79 9.08
C ILE A 51 -15.53 4.19 8.63
N ASP A 52 -15.24 4.58 7.39
CA ASP A 52 -15.67 5.85 6.80
C ASP A 52 -16.35 5.61 5.44
N PRO A 53 -17.69 5.58 5.38
CA PRO A 53 -18.44 5.42 4.14
C PRO A 53 -18.20 6.52 3.10
N SER A 54 -17.64 7.67 3.49
CA SER A 54 -17.28 8.75 2.57
C SER A 54 -15.95 8.50 1.83
N THR A 55 -15.33 7.34 2.05
CA THR A 55 -14.05 6.95 1.44
C THR A 55 -14.09 7.11 -0.08
N LYS A 56 -13.12 7.86 -0.60
CA LYS A 56 -12.86 8.03 -2.03
C LYS A 56 -11.67 7.20 -2.45
N MET A 57 -11.76 6.60 -3.63
CA MET A 57 -10.74 5.70 -4.18
C MET A 57 -10.28 6.17 -5.55
N GLY A 58 -8.98 6.07 -5.78
CA GLY A 58 -8.35 6.46 -7.02
C GLY A 58 -7.29 5.46 -7.43
N GLU A 59 -7.14 5.26 -8.73
CA GLU A 59 -6.04 4.46 -9.28
C GLU A 59 -5.33 5.17 -10.43
N SER A 60 -4.01 5.00 -10.47
CA SER A 60 -3.10 5.42 -11.53
C SER A 60 -2.29 4.22 -12.01
N GLY A 61 -1.94 4.16 -13.30
CA GLY A 61 -1.30 2.98 -13.87
C GLY A 61 -0.37 3.27 -15.05
N GLY A 62 0.57 2.34 -15.23
CA GLY A 62 1.65 2.33 -16.23
C GLY A 62 2.58 1.13 -15.94
N ARG A 63 3.90 1.33 -15.89
CA ARG A 63 4.85 0.31 -15.36
C ARG A 63 4.77 0.14 -13.83
N THR A 64 4.10 1.06 -13.16
CA THR A 64 3.83 1.08 -11.72
C THR A 64 2.32 1.23 -11.54
N SER A 65 1.73 0.48 -10.61
CA SER A 65 0.32 0.63 -10.24
C SER A 65 0.25 1.39 -8.92
N GLU A 66 -0.52 2.47 -8.89
CA GLU A 66 -0.70 3.29 -7.70
C GLU A 66 -2.19 3.34 -7.35
N TYR A 67 -2.48 3.18 -6.08
CA TYR A 67 -3.82 3.22 -5.51
C TYR A 67 -3.84 4.28 -4.40
N PHE A 68 -4.89 5.08 -4.40
CA PHE A 68 -5.06 6.21 -3.50
C PHE A 68 -6.40 6.04 -2.79
N TYR A 69 -6.39 6.07 -1.47
CA TYR A 69 -7.56 5.89 -0.64
C TYR A 69 -7.65 7.06 0.33
N LEU A 70 -8.76 7.80 0.30
CA LEU A 70 -8.98 9.00 1.09
C LEU A 70 -10.24 8.81 1.91
N ALA A 71 -10.12 8.81 3.23
CA ALA A 71 -11.23 8.78 4.18
C ALA A 71 -11.22 10.09 4.98
N PRO A 72 -11.93 11.13 4.51
CA PRO A 72 -11.89 12.46 5.12
C PRO A 72 -12.55 12.48 6.51
N GLY A 73 -13.57 11.65 6.75
CA GLY A 73 -14.29 11.59 8.02
C GLY A 73 -13.44 11.07 9.18
N ILE A 74 -12.43 10.26 8.89
CA ILE A 74 -11.45 9.75 9.86
C ILE A 74 -10.03 10.31 9.64
N ASN A 75 -9.91 11.39 8.88
CA ASN A 75 -8.65 12.09 8.61
C ASN A 75 -7.49 11.17 8.21
N THR A 76 -7.75 10.23 7.29
CA THR A 76 -6.79 9.20 6.89
C THR A 76 -6.66 9.11 5.38
N TYR A 77 -5.42 9.12 4.90
CA TYR A 77 -5.10 8.97 3.48
C TYR A 77 -4.04 7.89 3.31
N VAL A 78 -4.22 6.99 2.35
CA VAL A 78 -3.32 5.86 2.10
C VAL A 78 -2.93 5.80 0.63
N GLU A 79 -1.64 5.72 0.36
CA GLU A 79 -1.09 5.47 -0.97
C GLU A 79 -0.49 4.06 -1.02
N VAL A 80 -0.95 3.21 -1.94
CA VAL A 80 -0.33 1.90 -2.21
C VAL A 80 0.34 1.95 -3.58
N THR A 81 1.65 1.79 -3.60
CA THR A 81 2.48 1.74 -4.80
C THR A 81 2.99 0.31 -5.03
N SER A 82 2.51 -0.35 -6.07
CA SER A 82 3.06 -1.65 -6.52
C SER A 82 4.04 -1.46 -7.69
N ARG A 83 5.26 -1.98 -7.50
CA ARG A 83 6.33 -1.97 -8.51
C ARG A 83 6.62 -3.38 -9.01
N MET A 84 6.63 -3.54 -10.33
CA MET A 84 7.03 -4.78 -10.98
C MET A 84 8.55 -4.89 -11.16
N PHE A 85 9.06 -6.11 -11.07
CA PHE A 85 10.47 -6.41 -11.34
C PHE A 85 10.75 -6.76 -12.80
N ALA A 86 9.81 -7.39 -13.50
CA ALA A 86 10.02 -7.92 -14.84
C ALA A 86 9.46 -7.01 -15.94
N LYS A 87 10.16 -6.94 -17.08
CA LYS A 87 9.80 -6.12 -18.25
C LYS A 87 8.73 -6.76 -19.17
N SER A 88 8.30 -8.00 -18.88
CA SER A 88 7.38 -8.76 -19.73
C SER A 88 5.93 -8.68 -19.22
N ARG A 89 4.99 -8.52 -20.17
CA ARG A 89 3.54 -8.51 -19.90
C ARG A 89 3.05 -9.82 -19.26
N PHE A 90 3.70 -10.95 -19.54
CA PHE A 90 3.32 -12.25 -18.98
C PHE A 90 3.67 -12.40 -17.50
N THR A 91 4.72 -11.71 -17.05
CA THR A 91 5.19 -11.77 -15.66
C THR A 91 4.59 -10.70 -14.76
N MET A 92 3.80 -9.79 -15.34
CA MET A 92 3.12 -8.72 -14.60
C MET A 92 2.12 -9.29 -13.58
N TYR A 93 1.49 -10.42 -13.89
CA TYR A 93 0.48 -11.06 -13.04
C TYR A 93 1.06 -12.00 -11.96
N LYS A 94 2.38 -12.03 -11.80
CA LYS A 94 3.05 -12.88 -10.81
C LYS A 94 3.35 -12.09 -9.54
N ALA A 95 2.69 -12.46 -8.43
CA ALA A 95 2.80 -11.74 -7.17
C ALA A 95 4.26 -11.70 -6.66
N GLU A 96 5.00 -12.80 -6.81
CA GLU A 96 6.41 -12.93 -6.42
C GLU A 96 7.37 -12.06 -7.25
N LYS A 97 6.89 -11.48 -8.35
CA LYS A 97 7.62 -10.51 -9.19
C LYS A 97 7.27 -9.07 -8.87
N GLN A 98 6.41 -8.83 -7.89
CA GLN A 98 6.03 -7.51 -7.42
C GLN A 98 6.55 -7.26 -6.01
N VAL A 99 6.78 -5.99 -5.71
CA VAL A 99 6.96 -5.49 -4.35
C VAL A 99 6.13 -4.23 -4.20
N SER A 100 5.53 -4.05 -3.03
CA SER A 100 4.67 -2.91 -2.76
C SER A 100 5.23 -2.04 -1.65
N LYS A 101 4.87 -0.76 -1.70
CA LYS A 101 5.05 0.22 -0.63
C LYS A 101 3.67 0.76 -0.31
N PHE A 102 3.33 0.92 0.96
CA PHE A 102 2.17 1.68 1.36
C PHE A 102 2.56 2.80 2.33
N ASP A 103 2.05 3.99 2.06
CA ASP A 103 2.21 5.18 2.89
C ASP A 103 0.86 5.50 3.52
N ILE A 104 0.80 5.58 4.85
CA ILE A 104 -0.39 5.95 5.63
C ILE A 104 -0.15 7.34 6.20
N TYR A 105 -1.05 8.26 5.88
CA TYR A 105 -1.05 9.64 6.35
C TYR A 105 -2.21 9.80 7.32
N THR A 106 -1.91 9.90 8.60
CA THR A 106 -2.90 10.02 9.66
C THR A 106 -2.25 10.55 10.94
N ASN A 107 -3.02 11.16 11.81
CA ASN A 107 -2.63 11.48 13.18
C ASN A 107 -3.09 10.39 14.19
N ASN A 108 -3.73 9.32 13.73
CA ASN A 108 -4.23 8.24 14.57
C ASN A 108 -3.42 6.95 14.37
N GLU A 109 -2.57 6.61 15.34
CA GLU A 109 -1.78 5.38 15.30
C GLU A 109 -2.64 4.10 15.34
N GLU A 110 -3.85 4.14 15.91
CA GLU A 110 -4.75 2.97 15.88
C GLU A 110 -5.18 2.62 14.45
N HIS A 111 -5.33 3.62 13.57
CA HIS A 111 -5.58 3.36 12.15
C HIS A 111 -4.36 2.71 11.50
N VAL A 112 -3.15 3.12 11.88
CA VAL A 112 -1.91 2.50 11.41
C VAL A 112 -1.85 1.05 11.86
N ARG A 113 -2.04 0.76 13.16
CA ARG A 113 -2.07 -0.60 13.72
C ARG A 113 -3.12 -1.47 13.04
N ALA A 114 -4.33 -0.96 12.81
CA ALA A 114 -5.40 -1.72 12.17
C ALA A 114 -5.06 -2.07 10.71
N ILE A 115 -4.58 -1.11 9.91
CA ILE A 115 -4.19 -1.37 8.52
C ILE A 115 -3.00 -2.33 8.47
N VAL A 116 -1.97 -2.10 9.28
CA VAL A 116 -0.74 -2.92 9.33
C VAL A 116 -1.06 -4.34 9.78
N GLY A 117 -1.86 -4.51 10.84
CA GLY A 117 -2.31 -5.82 11.32
C GLY A 117 -3.10 -6.58 10.25
N ASN A 118 -4.04 -5.93 9.57
CA ASN A 118 -4.80 -6.53 8.47
C ASN A 118 -3.91 -6.91 7.28
N MET A 119 -2.89 -6.11 6.97
CA MET A 119 -1.92 -6.44 5.92
C MET A 119 -1.00 -7.58 6.34
N ASN A 120 -0.58 -7.64 7.61
CA ASN A 120 0.24 -8.72 8.14
C ASN A 120 -0.46 -10.06 8.04
N ALA A 121 -1.76 -10.07 8.33
CA ALA A 121 -2.63 -11.24 8.28
C ALA A 121 -2.89 -11.79 6.85
N ILE A 122 -2.37 -11.15 5.80
CA ILE A 122 -2.35 -11.76 4.45
C ILE A 122 -1.52 -13.06 4.45
N TRP A 123 -0.47 -13.11 5.27
CA TRP A 123 0.41 -14.24 5.46
C TRP A 123 0.18 -14.84 6.85
N ASP A 124 0.05 -16.16 6.93
CA ASP A 124 -0.37 -16.84 8.16
C ASP A 124 0.71 -16.75 9.26
N ASP A 125 1.98 -16.65 8.88
CA ASP A 125 3.18 -16.44 9.70
C ASP A 125 3.66 -14.98 9.72
N GLY A 126 2.81 -14.05 9.25
CA GLY A 126 3.11 -12.62 9.16
C GLY A 126 3.88 -12.22 7.91
N MET A 127 3.94 -10.92 7.63
CA MET A 127 4.49 -10.36 6.39
C MET A 127 6.02 -10.47 6.31
N ILE A 128 6.73 -10.27 7.43
CA ILE A 128 8.19 -10.11 7.47
C ILE A 128 8.95 -11.30 6.83
N PRO A 129 8.63 -12.57 7.14
CA PRO A 129 9.32 -13.73 6.54
C PRO A 129 9.22 -13.81 5.01
N HIS A 130 8.17 -13.23 4.42
CA HIS A 130 7.92 -13.28 2.97
C HIS A 130 8.49 -12.08 2.21
N LEU A 131 9.10 -11.12 2.90
CA LEU A 131 9.66 -9.94 2.26
C LEU A 131 10.92 -10.29 1.45
N ASN A 132 10.90 -9.91 0.18
CA ASN A 132 12.11 -9.96 -0.64
C ASN A 132 12.94 -8.68 -0.45
N PHE A 133 13.75 -8.65 0.61
CA PHE A 133 14.55 -7.48 0.99
C PHE A 133 15.47 -6.96 -0.13
N GLU A 134 16.09 -7.84 -0.91
CA GLU A 134 16.94 -7.47 -2.05
C GLU A 134 16.14 -6.69 -3.12
N LYS A 135 14.93 -7.16 -3.45
CA LYS A 135 14.05 -6.45 -4.40
C LYS A 135 13.56 -5.12 -3.83
N LEU A 136 13.21 -5.08 -2.55
CA LEU A 136 12.77 -3.87 -1.87
C LEU A 136 13.86 -2.81 -1.87
N LYS A 137 15.09 -3.18 -1.47
CA LYS A 137 16.28 -2.33 -1.55
C LYS A 137 16.51 -1.81 -2.97
N LYS A 138 16.44 -2.67 -3.99
CA LYS A 138 16.63 -2.26 -5.39
C LYS A 138 15.53 -1.32 -5.91
N LYS A 139 14.27 -1.51 -5.49
CA LYS A 139 13.13 -0.77 -6.04
C LYS A 139 12.80 0.51 -5.28
N PHE A 140 13.03 0.53 -3.98
CA PHE A 140 12.66 1.64 -3.10
C PHE A 140 13.85 2.28 -2.38
N LYS A 141 15.07 1.71 -2.51
CA LYS A 141 16.29 2.22 -1.87
C LYS A 141 16.17 2.32 -0.34
N VAL A 142 15.67 1.26 0.28
CA VAL A 142 15.46 1.15 1.73
C VAL A 142 16.31 0.02 2.34
N GLY A 143 16.74 0.18 3.59
CA GLY A 143 17.47 -0.84 4.35
C GLY A 143 16.56 -1.95 4.91
N LYS A 144 17.13 -3.12 5.19
CA LYS A 144 16.40 -4.24 5.80
C LYS A 144 15.86 -3.88 7.18
N ASP A 145 16.72 -3.31 8.02
CA ASP A 145 16.39 -3.01 9.42
C ASP A 145 15.31 -1.92 9.51
N ASP A 146 15.35 -0.91 8.63
CA ASP A 146 14.30 0.10 8.53
C ASP A 146 12.93 -0.52 8.24
N ILE A 147 12.88 -1.51 7.35
CA ILE A 147 11.64 -2.21 7.02
C ILE A 147 11.12 -3.00 8.22
N ILE A 148 11.99 -3.78 8.87
CA ILE A 148 11.60 -4.62 10.01
C ILE A 148 11.15 -3.75 11.18
N ASN A 149 11.88 -2.69 11.49
CA ASN A 149 11.55 -1.76 12.56
C ASN A 149 10.22 -1.05 12.29
N ALA A 150 9.94 -0.65 11.04
CA ALA A 150 8.65 -0.06 10.69
C ALA A 150 7.49 -1.02 10.98
N TRP A 151 7.60 -2.29 10.57
CA TRP A 151 6.57 -3.31 10.88
C TRP A 151 6.44 -3.54 12.39
N ASN A 152 7.54 -3.81 13.09
CA ASN A 152 7.54 -4.13 14.52
C ASN A 152 7.05 -2.98 15.40
N ALA A 153 7.07 -1.74 14.93
CA ALA A 153 6.51 -0.60 15.67
C ALA A 153 4.96 -0.62 15.75
N PHE A 154 4.29 -1.42 14.91
CA PHE A 154 2.83 -1.43 14.77
C PHE A 154 2.21 -2.84 14.71
N LEU A 155 2.99 -3.90 14.92
CA LEU A 155 2.54 -5.29 15.09
C LEU A 155 2.54 -5.66 16.58
#